data_AF-A0A948RIS9-F1
#
_entry.id   AF-A0A948RIS9-F1
#
_cell.length_a   1.000
_cell.length_b   1.000
_cell.length_c   1.000
_cell.angle_alpha   90.00
_cell.angle_beta   90.00
_cell.angle_gamma   90.00
#
_symmetry.space_group_name_H-M   'P 1'
#
loop_
_entity.id
_entity.type
_entity.pdbx_description
1 polymer ?
#
loop_
_entity_poly.entity_id
_entity_poly.type
_entity_poly.pdbx_seq_one_letter_code
_entity_poly.pdbx_strand_id
1 'polypeptide(L)'
;MNDVTSNFVEVQDAKLARLHMPTKLVGEYKLINLVKPNLFAACLARREEAGPHAVARGGYQNLIKYPIRVTTQVYELEGTLEWSGRFDFSTVMMEGTRDFIPLYETTLTAIMIPSLRIESPAVLFNRKQVDLLALLSDRKEI
;
A
#
# COMPACT_ATOMS: atom_id res chain seq x y z
N MET A 1 -6.62 5.78 7.73
CA MET A 1 -6.72 5.49 6.28
C MET A 1 -8.12 5.02 5.85
N ASN A 2 -8.65 3.91 6.37
CA ASN A 2 -9.92 3.31 5.93
C ASN A 2 -11.20 3.82 6.65
N ASP A 3 -11.15 5.01 7.25
CA ASP A 3 -12.37 5.65 7.75
C ASP A 3 -13.19 6.16 6.54
N VAL A 4 -14.45 5.73 6.44
CA VAL A 4 -15.38 6.03 5.34
C VAL A 4 -16.09 7.37 5.49
N THR A 5 -15.99 8.01 6.66
CA THR A 5 -16.73 9.26 6.95
C THR A 5 -16.01 10.51 6.45
N SER A 6 -14.72 10.40 6.13
CA SER A 6 -13.89 11.49 5.62
C SER A 6 -13.00 11.01 4.48
N ASN A 7 -12.84 11.83 3.43
CA ASN A 7 -11.87 11.58 2.37
C ASN A 7 -10.50 12.23 2.62
N PHE A 8 -10.28 12.75 3.83
CA PHE A 8 -9.05 13.47 4.17
C PHE A 8 -8.27 12.74 5.27
N VAL A 9 -6.95 12.91 5.27
CA VAL A 9 -6.04 12.46 6.32
C VAL A 9 -5.16 13.62 6.73
N GLU A 10 -5.11 13.86 8.03
CA GLU A 10 -4.19 14.82 8.64
C GLU A 10 -2.87 14.13 8.96
N VAL A 11 -1.76 14.81 8.62
CA VAL A 11 -0.41 14.40 9.02
C VAL A 11 0.23 15.56 9.76
N GLN A 12 0.69 15.28 10.99
CA GLN A 12 1.39 16.24 11.84
C GLN A 12 2.91 16.14 11.60
N ASP A 13 3.60 17.26 11.76
CA ASP A 13 5.07 17.37 11.65
C ASP A 13 5.63 16.73 10.37
N ALA A 14 5.02 17.08 9.23
CA ALA A 14 5.29 16.49 7.93
C ALA A 14 6.49 17.15 7.24
N LYS A 15 7.36 16.30 6.67
CA LYS A 15 8.45 16.69 5.78
C LYS A 15 8.11 16.30 4.35
N LEU A 16 8.20 17.26 3.43
CA LEU A 16 7.92 17.05 2.02
C LEU A 16 9.23 16.95 1.22
N ALA A 17 9.36 15.91 0.41
CA ALA A 17 10.44 15.73 -0.55
C ALA A 17 9.87 15.41 -1.94
N ARG A 18 10.64 15.70 -2.99
CA ARG A 18 10.28 15.31 -4.37
C ARG A 18 10.83 13.93 -4.67
N LEU A 19 10.09 13.14 -5.44
CA LEU A 19 10.48 11.77 -5.80
C LEU A 19 11.84 11.67 -6.49
N HIS A 20 12.20 12.64 -7.34
CA HIS A 20 13.48 12.66 -8.06
C HIS A 20 14.67 13.18 -7.22
N MET A 21 14.40 13.76 -6.05
CA MET A 21 15.42 14.25 -5.11
C MET A 21 14.97 13.98 -3.67
N PRO A 22 14.84 12.70 -3.27
CA PRO A 22 14.20 12.34 -2.00
C PRO A 22 15.00 12.80 -0.77
N THR A 23 16.31 13.00 -0.90
CA THR A 23 17.18 13.51 0.17
C THR A 23 17.07 15.03 0.39
N LYS A 24 16.44 15.76 -0.54
CA LYS A 24 16.30 17.22 -0.44
C LYS A 24 14.85 17.57 -0.06
N LEU A 25 14.69 17.96 1.20
CA LEU A 25 13.42 18.48 1.69
C LEU A 25 13.06 19.78 0.95
N VAL A 26 11.82 19.88 0.51
CA VAL A 26 11.26 21.07 -0.16
C VAL A 26 10.33 21.86 0.74
N GLY A 27 9.91 21.29 1.87
CA GLY A 27 9.09 21.97 2.87
C GLY A 27 8.94 21.14 4.14
N GLU A 28 8.66 21.83 5.23
CA GLU A 28 8.35 21.25 6.54
C GLU A 28 7.11 21.96 7.08
N TYR A 29 6.14 21.18 7.54
CA TYR A 29 4.81 21.67 7.88
C TYR A 29 4.36 21.06 9.20
N LYS A 30 3.83 21.87 10.11
CA LYS A 30 3.23 21.38 11.36
C LYS A 30 2.02 20.48 11.12
N LEU A 31 1.26 20.77 10.07
CA LEU A 31 0.06 20.04 9.69
C LEU A 31 -0.11 20.11 8.17
N ILE A 32 -0.36 18.96 7.55
CA ILE A 32 -0.85 18.87 6.17
C ILE A 32 -2.12 18.05 6.10
N ASN A 33 -2.97 18.37 5.12
CA ASN A 33 -4.17 17.63 4.79
C ASN A 33 -3.97 16.93 3.45
N LEU A 34 -4.18 15.62 3.42
CA LEU A 34 -4.05 14.79 2.24
C LEU A 34 -5.42 14.26 1.80
N VAL A 35 -5.63 14.17 0.49
CA VAL A 35 -6.87 13.64 -0.10
C VAL A 35 -6.69 12.13 -0.33
N LYS A 36 -7.40 11.30 0.43
CA LYS A 36 -7.28 9.82 0.40
C LYS A 36 -7.36 9.23 -1.02
N PRO A 37 -8.33 9.61 -1.88
CA PRO A 37 -8.35 9.13 -3.27
C PRO A 37 -7.08 9.37 -4.07
N ASN A 38 -6.30 10.42 -3.77
CA ASN A 38 -5.08 10.79 -4.46
C ASN A 38 -3.81 10.23 -3.80
N LEU A 39 -3.94 9.57 -2.65
CA LEU A 39 -2.83 8.88 -2.01
C LEU A 39 -2.73 7.47 -2.57
N PHE A 40 -1.59 7.17 -3.16
CA PHE A 40 -1.33 5.83 -3.66
C PHE A 40 -0.91 4.88 -2.54
N ALA A 41 0.11 5.25 -1.76
CA ALA A 41 0.69 4.38 -0.75
C ALA A 41 1.08 5.16 0.51
N ALA A 42 0.91 4.52 1.67
CA ALA A 42 1.50 4.95 2.93
C ALA A 42 2.44 3.84 3.42
N CYS A 43 3.74 4.15 3.49
CA CYS A 43 4.77 3.24 3.99
C CYS A 43 4.91 3.41 5.50
N LEU A 44 4.86 2.31 6.23
CA LEU A 44 4.85 2.30 7.70
C LEU A 44 6.19 1.80 8.23
N ALA A 45 6.57 2.27 9.42
CA ALA A 45 7.82 1.88 10.03
C ALA A 45 7.72 0.50 10.68
N ARG A 46 6.50 0.11 11.08
CA ARG A 46 6.22 -1.16 11.74
C ARG A 46 4.98 -1.81 11.17
N ARG A 47 4.94 -3.14 11.27
CA ARG A 47 3.83 -3.92 10.73
C ARG A 47 2.53 -3.68 11.49
N GLU A 48 2.64 -3.49 12.79
CA GLU A 48 1.52 -3.24 13.70
C GLU A 48 0.79 -1.91 13.42
N GLU A 49 1.46 -0.97 12.75
CA GLU A 49 0.90 0.35 12.39
C GLU A 49 -0.13 0.25 11.25
N ALA A 50 -0.18 -0.85 10.50
CA ALA A 50 -1.19 -1.08 9.46
C ALA A 50 -2.62 -1.16 10.04
N GLY A 51 -2.73 -1.25 11.36
CA GLY A 51 -3.96 -1.36 12.10
C GLY A 51 -4.48 -2.80 12.17
N PRO A 52 -5.67 -3.00 12.78
CA PRO A 52 -6.24 -4.33 12.93
C PRO A 52 -6.45 -4.99 11.56
N HIS A 53 -5.89 -6.19 11.40
CA HIS A 53 -6.15 -7.10 10.28
C HIS A 53 -7.67 -7.39 10.24
N ALA A 54 -8.49 -6.56 9.58
CA ALA A 54 -9.94 -6.85 9.46
C ALA A 54 -10.24 -7.89 8.37
N VAL A 55 -9.34 -8.87 8.24
CA VAL A 55 -9.60 -10.12 7.51
C VAL A 55 -9.61 -11.31 8.50
N ALA A 56 -9.53 -11.06 9.81
CA ALA A 56 -10.03 -12.01 10.81
C ALA A 56 -11.52 -11.69 11.07
N ARG A 57 -12.41 -12.09 10.15
CA ARG A 57 -13.82 -12.29 10.54
C ARG A 57 -13.76 -13.23 11.75
N GLY A 58 -14.32 -12.81 12.89
CA GLY A 58 -14.18 -13.47 14.20
C GLY A 58 -14.08 -14.99 14.10
N GLY A 59 -12.87 -15.50 14.31
CA GLY A 59 -12.49 -16.88 14.07
C GLY A 59 -11.00 -16.99 13.80
N TYR A 60 -10.39 -18.08 14.24
CA TYR A 60 -8.98 -18.42 13.97
C TYR A 60 -8.85 -18.78 12.49
N GLN A 61 -8.86 -17.78 11.59
CA GLN A 61 -8.63 -18.01 10.17
C GLN A 61 -7.14 -17.95 9.89
N ASN A 62 -6.60 -19.05 9.36
CA ASN A 62 -5.23 -19.09 8.86
C ASN A 62 -5.11 -18.12 7.68
N LEU A 63 -4.30 -17.07 7.85
CA LEU A 63 -3.95 -16.15 6.77
C LEU A 63 -2.96 -16.84 5.84
N ILE A 64 -3.32 -16.91 4.55
CA ILE A 64 -2.44 -17.41 3.50
C ILE A 64 -1.64 -16.22 2.96
N LYS A 65 -0.34 -16.44 2.77
CA LYS A 65 0.60 -15.46 2.24
C LYS A 65 0.65 -15.58 0.71
N TYR A 66 0.30 -14.50 0.02
CA TYR A 66 0.34 -14.39 -1.43
C TYR A 66 1.39 -13.33 -1.81
N PRO A 67 2.58 -13.73 -2.28
CA PRO A 67 3.52 -12.80 -2.87
C PRO A 67 2.90 -12.22 -4.14
N ILE A 68 2.76 -10.90 -4.20
CA ILE A 68 2.14 -10.19 -5.32
C ILE A 68 3.04 -9.09 -5.87
N ARG A 69 2.81 -8.74 -7.14
CA ARG A 69 3.22 -7.47 -7.73
C ARG A 69 1.99 -6.62 -7.99
N VAL A 70 2.09 -5.33 -7.67
CA VAL A 70 1.08 -4.31 -7.97
C VAL A 70 1.74 -3.22 -8.78
N THR A 71 1.09 -2.74 -9.84
CA THR A 71 1.59 -1.61 -10.62
C THR A 71 0.53 -0.52 -10.78
N THR A 72 1.02 0.70 -10.96
CA THR A 72 0.25 1.88 -11.39
C THR A 72 0.99 2.58 -12.52
N GLN A 73 0.44 3.70 -12.97
CA GLN A 73 1.09 4.59 -13.93
C GLN A 73 2.46 5.14 -13.46
N VAL A 74 2.74 5.15 -12.15
CA VAL A 74 3.95 5.77 -11.57
C VAL A 74 4.79 4.81 -10.76
N TYR A 75 4.16 3.86 -10.06
CA TYR A 75 4.81 3.05 -9.05
C TYR A 75 4.61 1.55 -9.29
N GLU A 76 5.56 0.78 -8.79
CA GLU A 76 5.46 -0.67 -8.67
C GLU A 76 5.67 -1.06 -7.21
N LEU A 77 4.93 -2.06 -6.75
CA LEU A 77 5.14 -2.70 -5.45
C LEU A 77 5.33 -4.19 -5.63
N GLU A 78 6.23 -4.74 -4.83
CA GLU A 78 6.33 -6.17 -4.57
C GLU A 78 6.25 -6.40 -3.07
N GLY A 79 5.45 -7.37 -2.65
CA GLY A 79 5.31 -7.71 -1.24
C GLY A 79 4.35 -8.87 -1.03
N THR A 80 4.02 -9.12 0.23
CA THR A 80 3.17 -10.24 0.64
C THR A 80 1.79 -9.75 1.05
N LEU A 81 0.77 -10.14 0.29
CA LEU A 81 -0.63 -9.96 0.66
C LEU A 81 -1.04 -11.11 1.58
N GLU A 82 -1.58 -10.77 2.75
CA GLU A 82 -2.14 -11.78 3.66
C GLU A 82 -3.65 -11.78 3.55
N TRP A 83 -4.19 -12.93 3.16
CA TRP A 83 -5.59 -13.09 2.80
C TRP A 83 -6.18 -14.35 3.42
N SER A 84 -7.45 -14.31 3.82
CA SER A 84 -8.13 -15.51 4.32
C SER A 84 -8.70 -16.33 3.17
N GLY A 85 -8.32 -17.61 3.12
CA GLY A 85 -8.76 -18.53 2.07
C GLY A 85 -8.08 -18.28 0.72
N ARG A 86 -8.70 -18.79 -0.35
CA ARG A 86 -8.18 -18.71 -1.71
C ARG A 86 -8.13 -17.27 -2.21
N PHE A 87 -7.05 -16.92 -2.89
CA PHE A 87 -6.96 -15.63 -3.58
C PHE A 87 -8.07 -15.49 -4.63
N ASP A 88 -8.82 -14.38 -4.54
CA ASP A 88 -9.75 -13.91 -5.55
C ASP A 88 -9.52 -12.42 -5.80
N PHE A 89 -9.11 -12.09 -7.03
CA PHE A 89 -8.80 -10.72 -7.43
C PHE A 89 -10.00 -9.79 -7.27
N SER A 90 -11.20 -10.26 -7.67
CA SER A 90 -12.42 -9.44 -7.63
C SER A 90 -12.73 -9.01 -6.19
N THR A 91 -12.59 -9.94 -5.25
CA THR A 91 -12.77 -9.68 -3.82
C THR A 91 -11.75 -8.65 -3.29
N VAL A 92 -10.46 -8.82 -3.62
CA VAL A 92 -9.40 -7.87 -3.19
C VAL A 92 -9.69 -6.46 -3.72
N MET A 93 -10.11 -6.35 -4.99
CA MET A 93 -10.30 -5.07 -5.67
C MET A 93 -11.64 -4.40 -5.38
N MET A 94 -12.71 -5.16 -5.10
CA MET A 94 -14.08 -4.63 -5.04
C MET A 94 -14.74 -4.82 -3.67
N GLU A 95 -14.42 -5.88 -2.92
CA GLU A 95 -15.18 -6.21 -1.71
C GLU A 95 -14.80 -5.32 -0.52
N GLY A 96 -15.81 -4.93 0.26
CA GLY A 96 -15.64 -4.22 1.53
C GLY A 96 -15.51 -2.70 1.38
N THR A 97 -15.36 -2.04 2.53
CA THR A 97 -15.31 -0.58 2.67
C THR A 97 -13.89 -0.01 2.68
N ARG A 98 -12.87 -0.86 2.47
CA ARG A 98 -11.46 -0.50 2.60
C ARG A 98 -10.85 -0.20 1.24
N ASP A 99 -10.48 1.06 1.03
CA ASP A 99 -9.74 1.46 -0.16
C ASP A 99 -8.23 1.19 -0.02
N PHE A 100 -7.71 1.23 1.20
CA PHE A 100 -6.31 0.96 1.50
C PHE A 100 -6.12 -0.47 1.99
N ILE A 101 -5.38 -1.25 1.22
CA ILE A 101 -5.08 -2.67 1.46
C ILE A 101 -3.66 -2.78 2.02
N PRO A 102 -3.45 -3.53 3.12
CA PRO A 102 -2.11 -3.79 3.63
C PRO A 102 -1.36 -4.78 2.73
N LEU A 103 -0.11 -4.45 2.46
CA LEU A 103 0.90 -5.29 1.87
C LEU A 103 2.10 -5.33 2.82
N TYR A 104 2.67 -6.50 3.06
CA TYR A 104 3.77 -6.67 4.02
C TYR A 104 5.10 -6.93 3.32
N GLU A 105 6.20 -6.67 4.03
CA GLU A 105 7.57 -6.93 3.53
C GLU A 105 7.76 -6.33 2.13
N THR A 106 7.35 -5.07 1.99
CA THR A 106 7.08 -4.47 0.69
C THR A 106 8.25 -3.62 0.20
N THR A 107 8.57 -3.76 -1.07
CA THR A 107 9.43 -2.84 -1.82
C THR A 107 8.57 -2.03 -2.78
N LEU A 108 8.64 -0.70 -2.69
CA LEU A 108 8.01 0.24 -3.61
C LEU A 108 9.09 0.93 -4.45
N THR A 109 8.91 0.95 -5.76
CA THR A 109 9.77 1.66 -6.72
C THR A 109 8.94 2.62 -7.58
N ALA A 110 9.58 3.67 -8.10
CA ALA A 110 8.98 4.50 -9.13
C ALA A 110 9.52 4.11 -10.51
N ILE A 111 8.62 3.87 -11.48
CA ILE A 111 8.96 3.34 -12.80
C ILE A 111 9.96 4.25 -13.53
N MET A 112 9.72 5.56 -13.48
CA MET A 112 10.54 6.57 -14.16
C MET A 112 11.78 7.00 -13.36
N ILE A 113 11.89 6.57 -12.09
CA ILE A 113 12.99 6.94 -11.19
C ILE A 113 13.42 5.68 -10.44
N PRO A 114 14.11 4.72 -11.09
CA PRO A 114 14.42 3.42 -10.49
C PRO A 114 15.33 3.50 -9.25
N SER A 115 16.05 4.62 -9.09
CA SER A 115 16.85 4.90 -7.89
C SER A 115 15.98 5.21 -6.65
N LEU A 116 14.71 5.57 -6.84
CA LEU A 116 13.76 5.68 -5.75
C LEU A 116 13.24 4.29 -5.41
N ARG A 117 13.77 3.73 -4.32
CA ARG A 117 13.36 2.45 -3.73
C ARG A 117 13.04 2.66 -2.27
N ILE A 118 11.85 2.26 -1.85
CA ILE A 118 11.38 2.33 -0.47
C ILE A 118 11.11 0.90 -0.01
N GLU A 119 11.81 0.46 1.03
CA GLU A 119 11.56 -0.80 1.71
C GLU A 119 10.79 -0.51 2.98
N SER A 120 9.68 -1.21 3.18
CA SER A 120 8.78 -0.96 4.31
C SER A 120 8.19 -2.28 4.84
N PRO A 121 8.21 -2.49 6.17
CA PRO A 121 7.59 -3.67 6.78
C PRO A 121 6.10 -3.82 6.46
N ALA A 122 5.40 -2.69 6.28
CA ALA A 122 4.01 -2.67 5.84
C ALA A 122 3.70 -1.42 5.01
N VAL A 123 3.03 -1.61 3.88
CA VAL A 123 2.50 -0.54 3.04
C VAL A 123 0.98 -0.66 2.99
N LEU A 124 0.29 0.46 3.16
CA LEU A 124 -1.12 0.57 2.83
C LEU A 124 -1.23 1.15 1.41
N PHE A 125 -1.58 0.33 0.42
CA PHE A 125 -1.76 0.79 -0.96
C PHE A 125 -3.24 0.99 -1.30
N ASN A 126 -3.54 1.98 -2.11
CA ASN A 126 -4.89 2.34 -2.54
C ASN A 126 -5.29 1.48 -3.74
N ARG A 127 -6.23 0.56 -3.54
CA ARG A 127 -6.70 -0.35 -4.59
C ARG A 127 -7.36 0.38 -5.77
N LYS A 128 -7.89 1.59 -5.56
CA LYS A 128 -8.55 2.38 -6.63
C LYS A 128 -7.57 2.94 -7.65
N GLN A 129 -6.26 2.89 -7.39
CA GLN A 129 -5.22 3.35 -8.30
C GLN A 129 -4.43 2.20 -8.93
N VAL A 130 -4.82 0.94 -8.71
CA VAL A 130 -4.13 -0.23 -9.24
C VAL A 130 -4.49 -0.45 -10.69
N ASP A 131 -3.48 -0.53 -11.54
CA ASP A 131 -3.63 -0.91 -12.96
C ASP A 131 -3.47 -2.42 -13.16
N LEU A 132 -2.57 -3.05 -12.39
CA LEU A 132 -2.32 -4.50 -12.44
C LEU A 132 -2.00 -5.04 -11.03
N LEU A 133 -2.52 -6.24 -10.75
CA LEU A 133 -2.11 -7.09 -9.64
C LEU A 133 -1.82 -8.50 -10.18
N ALA A 134 -0.63 -9.02 -9.92
CA ALA A 134 -0.24 -10.37 -10.31
C ALA A 134 0.27 -11.16 -9.10
N LEU A 135 -0.09 -12.44 -9.03
CA LEU A 135 0.55 -13.38 -8.12
C LEU A 135 1.94 -13.70 -8.66
N LEU A 136 2.97 -13.56 -7.82
CA LEU A 136 4.34 -13.89 -8.22
C LEU A 136 4.53 -15.40 -8.41
N SER A 137 3.67 -16.24 -7.82
CA SER A 137 3.63 -17.68 -8.08
C SER A 137 3.33 -18.03 -9.53
N ASP A 138 2.64 -17.14 -10.25
CA ASP A 138 2.19 -17.37 -11.62
C ASP A 138 3.18 -16.77 -12.63
N ARG A 139 4.30 -16.19 -12.15
CA ARG A 139 5.36 -15.65 -12.99
C ARG A 139 6.02 -16.77 -13.77
N LYS A 140 5.96 -16.69 -15.11
CA LYS A 140 6.78 -17.53 -15.98
C LYS A 140 8.23 -17.02 -15.94
N GLU A 141 9.18 -17.95 -15.85
CA GLU A 141 10.59 -17.63 -16.09
C GLU A 141 10.76 -17.22 -17.56
N ILE A 142 11.49 -16.13 -17.81
CA ILE A 142 11.77 -15.55 -19.12
C ILE A 142 13.27 -15.63 -19.35
#